data_AF-A0A524Q484-F1
#
_entry.id   AF-A0A524Q484-F1
#
_cell.length_a   1.000
_cell.length_b   1.000
_cell.length_c   1.000
_cell.angle_alpha   90.00
_cell.angle_beta   90.00
_cell.angle_gamma   90.00
#
_symmetry.space_group_name_H-M   'P 1'
#
loop_
_entity.id
_entity.type
_entity.pdbx_description
1 polymer ?
#
loop_
_entity_poly.entity_id
_entity_poly.type
_entity_poly.pdbx_seq_one_letter_code
_entity_poly.pdbx_strand_id
1 'polypeptide(L)'
;MRRTDHAADGTGNRGNVLHGALLMAAAAACYAIMHGTVRYLSSELHPFEITFFRSLFGFIVLLPWFAVHGLRPLRTRRFGLHLLRASSNVIAMLMFFMALSMTPLVLVQALGFTAPLFTTVLAIFILGERVRLRRWTALMAGFIGALIIIRPGFEPIEVGALLTVGSAAVWG
;
A
#
# COMPACT_ATOMS: atom_id res chain seq x y z
N MET A 1 -52.16 -14.69 12.22
CA MET A 1 -51.93 -13.88 13.44
C MET A 1 -50.59 -14.29 14.07
N ARG A 2 -49.49 -13.61 13.70
CA ARG A 2 -48.33 -13.28 14.55
C ARG A 2 -47.31 -12.47 13.74
N ARG A 3 -47.39 -11.15 13.88
CA ARG A 3 -46.24 -10.24 13.75
C ARG A 3 -45.23 -10.62 14.83
N THR A 4 -43.96 -10.70 14.48
CA THR A 4 -42.83 -10.32 15.34
C THR A 4 -41.70 -9.84 14.43
N ASP A 5 -41.79 -8.59 14.02
CA ASP A 5 -40.74 -7.58 14.10
C ASP A 5 -39.29 -8.10 14.21
N HIS A 6 -38.60 -8.21 13.08
CA HIS A 6 -37.14 -8.05 13.02
C HIS A 6 -36.82 -6.56 12.89
N ALA A 7 -37.03 -5.83 13.99
CA ALA A 7 -36.45 -4.52 14.22
C ALA A 7 -35.50 -4.63 15.41
N ALA A 8 -34.37 -3.91 15.31
CA ALA A 8 -33.27 -3.83 16.26
C ALA A 8 -32.20 -4.94 16.18
N ASP A 9 -31.15 -4.67 15.39
CA ASP A 9 -29.79 -4.68 15.95
C ASP A 9 -28.84 -3.79 15.15
N GLY A 10 -29.04 -2.47 15.28
CA GLY A 10 -28.20 -1.42 14.67
C GLY A 10 -27.08 -0.91 15.60
N THR A 11 -26.87 -1.54 16.75
CA THR A 11 -26.01 -1.04 17.84
C THR A 11 -24.75 -1.88 18.07
N GLY A 12 -24.60 -3.04 17.42
CA GLY A 12 -23.47 -3.96 17.63
C GLY A 12 -22.14 -3.60 16.96
N ASN A 13 -22.07 -2.54 16.15
CA ASN A 13 -20.89 -2.29 15.29
C ASN A 13 -20.06 -1.04 15.65
N ARG A 14 -20.53 -0.14 16.51
CA ARG A 14 -19.79 1.12 16.80
C ARG A 14 -18.50 0.89 17.58
N GLY A 15 -18.49 -0.07 18.51
CA GLY A 15 -17.28 -0.46 19.24
C GLY A 15 -16.20 -1.04 18.32
N ASN A 16 -16.59 -1.83 17.32
CA ASN A 16 -15.65 -2.41 16.36
C ASN A 16 -15.16 -1.39 15.33
N VAL A 17 -16.00 -0.43 14.95
CA VAL A 17 -15.60 0.67 14.05
C VAL A 17 -14.57 1.59 14.71
N LEU A 18 -14.73 1.94 15.99
CA LEU A 18 -13.73 2.71 16.72
C LEU A 18 -12.41 1.97 16.89
N HIS A 19 -12.46 0.68 17.26
CA HIS A 19 -11.26 -0.16 17.31
C HIS A 19 -10.58 -0.26 15.93
N GLY A 20 -11.35 -0.45 14.86
CA GLY A 20 -10.84 -0.45 13.49
C GLY A 20 -10.19 0.88 13.12
N ALA A 21 -10.81 2.00 13.45
CA ALA A 21 -10.27 3.33 13.20
C ALA A 21 -8.96 3.58 13.98
N LEU A 22 -8.90 3.17 15.26
CA LEU A 22 -7.69 3.26 16.07
C LEU A 22 -6.57 2.39 15.52
N LEU A 23 -6.87 1.16 15.08
CA LEU A 23 -5.90 0.27 14.43
C LEU A 23 -5.38 0.87 13.12
N MET A 24 -6.25 1.49 12.31
CA MET A 24 -5.85 2.19 11.10
C MET A 24 -4.96 3.40 11.40
N ALA A 25 -5.29 4.19 12.42
CA ALA A 25 -4.48 5.33 12.83
C ALA A 25 -3.10 4.90 13.35
N ALA A 26 -3.06 3.85 14.17
CA ALA A 26 -1.80 3.26 14.65
C ALA A 26 -0.95 2.74 13.49
N ALA A 27 -1.56 2.01 12.54
CA ALA A 27 -0.86 1.54 11.35
C ALA A 27 -0.33 2.70 10.50
N ALA A 28 -1.12 3.75 10.30
CA ALA A 28 -0.70 4.94 9.56
C ALA A 28 0.48 5.65 10.24
N ALA A 29 0.48 5.76 11.57
CA ALA A 29 1.60 6.32 12.33
C ALA A 29 2.87 5.46 12.17
N CYS A 30 2.76 4.13 12.27
CA CYS A 30 3.88 3.22 12.03
C CYS A 30 4.44 3.36 10.61
N TYR A 31 3.58 3.45 9.60
CA TYR A 31 4.00 3.68 8.21
C TYR A 31 4.70 5.03 8.05
N ALA A 32 4.17 6.11 8.64
CA ALA A 32 4.77 7.43 8.55
C ALA A 32 6.18 7.45 9.16
N ILE A 33 6.35 6.87 10.36
CA ILE A 33 7.66 6.72 11.01
C ILE A 33 8.60 5.94 10.10
N MET A 34 8.15 4.79 9.59
CA MET A 34 8.93 3.93 8.71
C MET A 34 9.39 4.66 7.44
N HIS A 35 8.50 5.39 6.75
CA HIS A 35 8.86 6.15 5.55
C HIS A 35 9.85 7.28 5.87
N GLY A 36 9.66 7.97 6.99
CA GLY A 36 10.59 8.97 7.49
C GLY A 36 11.99 8.39 7.75
N THR A 37 12.07 7.26 8.45
CA THR A 37 13.33 6.56 8.72
C THR A 37 14.01 6.09 7.43
N VAL A 38 13.26 5.53 6.48
CA VAL A 38 13.82 5.11 5.17
C VAL A 38 14.37 6.31 4.41
N ARG A 39 13.65 7.44 4.37
CA ARG A 39 14.16 8.67 3.72
C ARG A 39 15.41 9.18 4.41
N TYR A 40 15.43 9.20 5.74
CA TYR A 40 16.61 9.61 6.51
C TYR A 40 17.82 8.70 6.24
N LEU A 41 17.62 7.37 6.25
CA LEU A 41 18.70 6.43 5.96
C LEU A 41 19.12 6.44 4.49
N SER A 42 18.24 6.83 3.56
CA SER A 42 18.55 6.85 2.13
C SER A 42 19.57 7.91 1.72
N SER A 43 19.93 8.86 2.61
CA SER A 43 21.04 9.77 2.36
C SER A 43 22.41 9.16 2.66
N GLU A 44 22.47 8.11 3.48
CA GLU A 44 23.73 7.47 3.89
C GLU A 44 23.89 6.04 3.36
N LEU A 45 22.77 5.33 3.17
CA LEU A 45 22.74 3.92 2.77
C LEU A 45 22.08 3.75 1.41
N HIS A 46 22.60 2.78 0.65
CA HIS A 46 22.02 2.43 -0.64
C HIS A 46 20.60 1.85 -0.44
N PRO A 47 19.59 2.21 -1.26
CA PRO A 47 18.21 1.71 -1.14
C PRO A 47 18.08 0.17 -1.09
N PHE A 48 18.97 -0.54 -1.78
CA PHE A 48 19.06 -2.01 -1.73
C PHE A 48 19.39 -2.53 -0.34
N GLU A 49 20.33 -1.90 0.38
CA GLU A 49 20.70 -2.32 1.74
C GLU A 49 19.54 -2.08 2.71
N ILE A 50 18.89 -0.93 2.62
CA ILE A 50 17.72 -0.60 3.44
C ILE A 50 16.61 -1.64 3.20
N THR A 51 16.35 -1.99 1.94
CA THR A 51 15.36 -3.00 1.54
C THR A 51 15.73 -4.39 2.07
N PHE A 52 17.01 -4.76 2.00
CA PHE A 52 17.54 -6.04 2.48
C PHE A 52 17.39 -6.17 3.99
N PHE A 53 17.90 -5.21 4.77
CA PHE A 53 17.80 -5.24 6.24
C PHE A 53 16.37 -5.19 6.73
N ARG A 54 15.51 -4.39 6.09
CA ARG A 54 14.06 -4.39 6.36
C ARG A 54 13.46 -5.79 6.20
N SER A 55 13.75 -6.45 5.08
CA SER A 55 13.22 -7.78 4.78
C SER A 55 13.78 -8.84 5.73
N LEU A 56 15.06 -8.72 6.09
CA LEU A 56 15.75 -9.59 7.03
C LEU A 56 15.17 -9.46 8.45
N PHE A 57 14.98 -8.25 8.97
CA PHE A 57 14.38 -8.04 10.28
C PHE A 57 12.91 -8.48 10.30
N GLY A 58 12.16 -8.21 9.23
CA GLY A 58 10.81 -8.73 9.07
C GLY A 58 10.77 -10.26 9.12
N PHE A 59 11.74 -10.93 8.49
CA PHE A 59 11.89 -12.37 8.54
C PHE A 59 12.26 -12.87 9.94
N ILE A 60 13.18 -12.20 10.64
CA ILE A 60 13.56 -12.55 12.02
C ILE A 60 12.36 -12.46 12.96
N VAL A 61 11.54 -11.42 12.85
CA VAL A 61 10.31 -11.26 13.64
C VAL A 61 9.29 -12.36 13.31
N LEU A 62 9.32 -12.90 12.10
CA LEU A 62 8.45 -13.99 11.66
C LEU A 62 8.95 -15.38 12.12
N LEU A 63 10.22 -15.54 12.48
CA LEU A 63 10.80 -16.83 12.89
C LEU A 63 10.10 -17.48 14.09
N PRO A 64 9.77 -16.75 15.19
CA PRO A 64 9.03 -17.34 16.32
C PRO A 64 7.68 -17.91 15.90
N TRP A 65 7.00 -17.26 14.95
CA TRP A 65 5.74 -17.75 14.41
C TRP A 65 5.90 -19.09 13.69
N PHE A 66 6.94 -19.24 12.88
CA PHE A 66 7.27 -20.50 12.22
C PHE A 66 7.76 -21.58 13.19
N ALA A 67 8.45 -21.20 14.27
CA ALA A 67 8.87 -22.13 15.31
C ALA A 67 7.66 -22.76 16.03
N VAL A 68 6.59 -21.98 16.25
CA VAL A 68 5.36 -22.44 16.93
C VAL A 68 4.40 -23.19 15.99
N HIS A 69 4.22 -22.72 14.75
CA HIS A 69 3.20 -23.26 13.83
C HIS A 69 3.76 -24.19 12.74
N GLY A 70 5.09 -24.36 12.69
CA GLY A 70 5.80 -25.14 11.69
C GLY A 70 5.71 -24.56 10.27
N LEU A 71 6.21 -25.32 9.29
CA LEU A 71 6.20 -24.93 7.87
C LEU A 71 4.89 -25.28 7.13
N ARG A 72 3.88 -25.80 7.83
CA ARG A 72 2.58 -26.15 7.24
C ARG A 72 1.91 -24.99 6.49
N PRO A 73 1.97 -23.72 6.95
CA PRO A 73 1.41 -22.58 6.22
C PRO A 73 2.10 -22.28 4.87
N LEU A 74 3.36 -22.69 4.69
CA LEU A 74 4.10 -22.50 3.45
C LEU A 74 3.67 -23.48 2.34
N ARG A 75 2.95 -24.55 2.70
CA ARG A 75 2.47 -25.55 1.75
C ARG A 75 1.25 -25.02 1.00
N THR A 76 1.51 -24.21 -0.03
CA THR A 76 0.47 -23.66 -0.90
C THR A 76 0.40 -24.38 -2.24
N ARG A 77 -0.81 -24.80 -2.64
CA ARG A 77 -1.11 -25.39 -3.97
C ARG A 77 -0.98 -24.41 -5.14
N ARG A 78 -0.87 -23.10 -4.89
CA ARG A 78 -0.81 -22.02 -5.89
C ARG A 78 0.54 -21.30 -5.89
N PHE A 79 1.64 -22.06 -5.94
CA PHE A 79 3.00 -21.53 -5.87
C PHE A 79 3.26 -20.41 -6.89
N GLY A 80 2.80 -20.55 -8.13
CA GLY A 80 2.97 -19.52 -9.17
C GLY A 80 2.31 -18.18 -8.84
N LEU A 81 1.13 -18.19 -8.21
CA LEU A 81 0.41 -16.97 -7.80
C LEU A 81 1.09 -16.29 -6.61
N HIS A 82 1.64 -17.08 -5.69
CA HIS A 82 2.47 -16.57 -4.60
C HIS A 82 3.78 -15.98 -5.11
N LEU A 83 4.42 -16.63 -6.08
CA LEU A 83 5.66 -16.14 -6.69
C LEU A 83 5.41 -14.82 -7.41
N LEU A 84 4.36 -14.74 -8.24
CA LEU A 84 3.98 -13.51 -8.92
C LEU A 84 3.69 -12.37 -7.93
N ARG A 85 2.96 -12.65 -6.85
CA ARG A 85 2.65 -11.65 -5.81
C ARG A 85 3.89 -11.22 -5.02
N ALA A 86 4.78 -12.14 -4.70
CA ALA A 86 6.03 -11.83 -4.01
C ALA A 86 6.96 -11.01 -4.92
N SER A 87 7.12 -11.40 -6.19
CA SER A 87 7.99 -10.72 -7.14
C SER A 87 7.47 -9.31 -7.46
N SER A 88 6.17 -9.15 -7.74
CA SER A 88 5.57 -7.83 -7.97
C SER A 88 5.73 -6.93 -6.74
N ASN A 89 5.52 -7.45 -5.53
CA ASN A 89 5.75 -6.68 -4.31
C ASN A 89 7.22 -6.25 -4.13
N VAL A 90 8.18 -7.15 -4.41
CA VAL A 90 9.61 -6.81 -4.33
C VAL A 90 9.99 -5.76 -5.37
N ILE A 91 9.53 -5.90 -6.61
CA ILE A 91 9.77 -4.93 -7.70
C ILE A 91 9.20 -3.57 -7.32
N ALA A 92 7.93 -3.51 -6.90
CA ALA A 92 7.30 -2.28 -6.46
C ALA A 92 8.05 -1.62 -5.29
N MET A 93 8.45 -2.42 -4.29
CA MET A 93 9.18 -1.91 -3.12
C MET A 93 10.54 -1.34 -3.51
N LEU A 94 11.27 -2.00 -4.42
CA LEU A 94 12.55 -1.50 -4.92
C LEU A 94 12.39 -0.19 -5.70
N MET A 95 11.41 -0.11 -6.60
CA MET A 95 11.12 1.12 -7.35
C MET A 95 10.75 2.27 -6.40
N PHE A 96 9.93 1.98 -5.38
CA PHE A 96 9.51 2.96 -4.40
C PHE A 96 10.68 3.46 -3.52
N PHE A 97 11.55 2.55 -3.06
CA PHE A 97 12.71 2.93 -2.23
C PHE A 97 13.76 3.69 -3.04
N MET A 98 13.94 3.33 -4.31
CA MET A 98 14.81 4.06 -5.23
C MET A 98 14.25 5.47 -5.49
N ALA A 99 12.94 5.60 -5.72
CA ALA A 99 12.28 6.90 -5.83
C ALA A 99 12.43 7.74 -4.56
N LEU A 100 12.30 7.13 -3.38
CA LEU A 100 12.51 7.80 -2.09
C LEU A 100 13.93 8.30 -1.88
N SER A 101 14.94 7.76 -2.57
CA SER A 101 16.32 8.25 -2.49
C SER A 101 16.52 9.45 -3.43
N MET A 102 15.99 9.37 -4.65
CA MET A 102 16.20 10.38 -5.69
C MET A 102 15.27 11.59 -5.58
N THR A 103 14.08 11.42 -5.00
CA THR A 103 13.00 12.40 -5.07
C THR A 103 12.48 12.73 -3.68
N PRO A 104 12.00 13.96 -3.42
CA PRO A 104 11.43 14.33 -2.13
C PRO A 104 10.31 13.38 -1.69
N LEU A 105 10.32 12.98 -0.42
CA LEU A 105 9.32 12.08 0.18
C LEU A 105 7.88 12.55 -0.12
N VAL A 106 7.63 13.86 -0.06
CA VAL A 106 6.30 14.45 -0.34
C VAL A 106 5.84 14.15 -1.77
N LEU A 107 6.73 14.28 -2.76
CA LEU A 107 6.42 14.02 -4.16
C LEU A 107 6.19 12.52 -4.40
N VAL A 108 6.99 11.66 -3.77
CA VAL A 108 6.80 10.20 -3.83
C VAL A 108 5.45 9.79 -3.24
N GLN A 109 5.06 10.34 -2.09
CA GLN A 109 3.77 10.02 -1.47
C GLN A 109 2.59 10.57 -2.27
N ALA A 110 2.72 11.77 -2.83
CA ALA A 110 1.67 12.35 -3.65
C ALA A 110 1.44 11.56 -4.95
N LEU A 111 2.51 11.17 -5.65
CA LEU A 111 2.42 10.28 -6.81
C LEU A 111 1.92 8.88 -6.42
N GLY A 112 2.22 8.40 -5.22
CA GLY A 112 1.67 7.16 -4.66
C GLY A 112 0.15 7.15 -4.54
N PHE A 113 -0.51 8.31 -4.39
CA PHE A 113 -1.98 8.41 -4.42
C PHE A 113 -2.60 8.09 -5.78
N THR A 114 -1.78 7.87 -6.82
CA THR A 114 -2.24 7.34 -8.10
C THR A 114 -2.44 5.81 -8.07
N ALA A 115 -1.88 5.09 -7.09
CA ALA A 115 -2.02 3.62 -7.00
C ALA A 115 -3.48 3.14 -7.05
N PRO A 116 -4.45 3.74 -6.32
CA PRO A 116 -5.86 3.34 -6.39
C PRO A 116 -6.47 3.48 -7.80
N LEU A 117 -5.97 4.40 -8.64
CA LEU A 117 -6.39 4.52 -10.03
C LEU A 117 -5.98 3.28 -10.82
N PHE A 118 -4.71 2.90 -10.73
CA PHE A 118 -4.19 1.70 -11.39
C PHE A 118 -4.90 0.44 -10.88
N THR A 119 -5.04 0.28 -9.55
CA THR A 119 -5.79 -0.83 -8.95
C THR A 119 -7.22 -0.91 -9.50
N THR A 120 -7.90 0.23 -9.63
CA THR A 120 -9.29 0.25 -10.12
C THR A 120 -9.36 -0.14 -11.59
N VAL A 121 -8.44 0.35 -12.41
CA VAL A 121 -8.33 -0.03 -13.82
C VAL A 121 -8.00 -1.52 -13.97
N LEU A 122 -7.00 -2.02 -13.25
CA LEU A 122 -6.65 -3.44 -13.22
C LEU A 122 -7.81 -4.31 -12.73
N ALA A 123 -8.58 -3.88 -11.73
CA ALA A 123 -9.75 -4.61 -11.26
C ALA A 123 -10.84 -4.72 -12.33
N ILE A 124 -11.05 -3.68 -13.15
CA ILE A 124 -11.99 -3.74 -14.27
C ILE A 124 -11.51 -4.77 -15.31
N PHE A 125 -10.22 -4.75 -15.67
CA PHE A 125 -9.69 -5.62 -16.72
C PHE A 125 -9.48 -7.08 -16.28
N ILE A 126 -8.98 -7.30 -15.06
CA ILE A 126 -8.62 -8.63 -14.56
C ILE A 126 -9.82 -9.30 -13.88
N LEU A 127 -10.57 -8.58 -13.06
CA LEU A 127 -11.72 -9.14 -12.32
C LEU A 127 -13.06 -8.93 -13.04
N GLY A 128 -13.14 -8.06 -14.04
CA GLY A 128 -14.39 -7.75 -14.73
C GLY A 128 -15.39 -6.94 -13.90
N GLU A 129 -14.94 -6.28 -12.82
CA GLU A 129 -15.83 -5.52 -11.94
C GLU A 129 -16.36 -4.24 -12.61
N ARG A 130 -17.66 -3.97 -12.43
CA ARG A 130 -18.26 -2.69 -12.84
C ARG A 130 -18.12 -1.65 -11.73
N VAL A 131 -17.21 -0.70 -11.95
CA VAL A 131 -16.94 0.38 -10.99
C VAL A 131 -18.02 1.46 -11.09
N ARG A 132 -18.72 1.72 -9.97
CA ARG A 132 -19.75 2.77 -9.88
C ARG A 132 -19.15 4.17 -9.94
N LEU A 133 -19.93 5.13 -10.45
CA LEU A 133 -19.54 6.54 -10.59
C LEU A 133 -18.99 7.17 -9.29
N ARG A 134 -19.55 6.80 -8.13
CA ARG A 134 -19.08 7.28 -6.81
C ARG A 134 -17.60 6.95 -6.53
N ARG A 135 -17.11 5.80 -7.01
CA ARG A 135 -15.72 5.38 -6.80
C ARG A 135 -14.79 6.19 -7.71
N TRP A 136 -15.22 6.43 -8.96
CA TRP A 136 -14.52 7.31 -9.90
C TRP A 136 -14.40 8.73 -9.38
N THR A 137 -15.46 9.32 -8.84
CA THR A 137 -15.40 10.68 -8.28
C THR A 137 -14.46 10.77 -7.07
N ALA A 138 -14.43 9.75 -6.20
CA ALA A 138 -13.50 9.71 -5.07
C ALA A 138 -12.03 9.60 -5.53
N LEU A 139 -11.77 8.77 -6.54
CA LEU A 139 -10.46 8.63 -7.18
C LEU A 139 -9.99 9.94 -7.81
N MET A 140 -10.85 10.60 -8.60
CA MET A 140 -10.53 11.88 -9.22
C MET A 140 -10.29 12.97 -8.17
N ALA A 141 -11.10 13.02 -7.09
CA ALA A 141 -10.89 13.96 -6.00
C ALA A 141 -9.54 13.73 -5.29
N GLY A 142 -9.16 12.47 -5.03
CA GLY A 142 -7.85 12.12 -4.46
C GLY A 142 -6.69 12.50 -5.39
N PHE A 143 -6.84 12.27 -6.70
CA PHE A 143 -5.85 12.64 -7.70
C PHE A 143 -5.65 14.16 -7.81
N ILE A 144 -6.74 14.94 -7.79
CA ILE A 144 -6.67 16.40 -7.76
C ILE A 144 -5.97 16.88 -6.49
N GLY A 145 -6.27 16.29 -5.34
CA GLY A 145 -5.57 16.58 -4.08
C GLY A 145 -4.06 16.32 -4.19
N ALA A 146 -3.66 15.22 -4.82
CA ALA A 146 -2.26 14.92 -5.09
C ALA A 146 -1.61 15.96 -6.01
N LEU A 147 -2.28 16.38 -7.10
CA LEU A 147 -1.77 17.42 -8.00
C LEU A 147 -1.54 18.77 -7.30
N ILE A 148 -2.43 19.14 -6.38
CA ILE A 148 -2.28 20.37 -5.58
C ILE A 148 -1.02 20.29 -4.70
N ILE A 149 -0.74 19.13 -4.09
CA ILE A 149 0.45 18.90 -3.26
C ILE A 149 1.72 18.91 -4.11
N ILE A 150 1.70 18.24 -5.26
CA ILE A 150 2.84 18.14 -6.19
C ILE A 150 3.21 19.52 -6.72
N ARG A 151 2.23 20.42 -6.83
CA ARG A 151 2.37 21.78 -7.36
C ARG A 151 3.28 21.77 -8.60
N PRO A 152 2.87 21.07 -9.67
CA PRO A 152 3.74 20.79 -10.81
C PRO A 152 4.26 22.11 -11.38
N GLY A 153 5.54 22.38 -11.15
CA GLY A 153 6.28 23.43 -11.86
C GLY A 153 6.65 22.94 -13.27
N PHE A 154 7.19 23.83 -14.09
CA PHE A 154 7.78 23.47 -15.39
C PHE A 154 9.17 22.80 -15.24
N GLU A 155 9.34 21.96 -14.21
CA GLU A 155 10.56 21.18 -14.07
C GLU A 155 10.48 19.89 -14.90
N PRO A 156 11.63 19.45 -15.46
CA PRO A 156 11.68 18.22 -16.23
C PRO A 156 11.28 17.01 -15.37
N ILE A 157 10.62 16.04 -16.02
CA ILE A 157 10.19 14.80 -15.37
C ILE A 157 11.43 14.04 -14.87
N GLU A 158 11.62 14.00 -13.56
CA GLU A 158 12.71 13.26 -12.94
C GLU A 158 12.46 11.74 -12.95
N VAL A 159 13.55 10.97 -12.99
CA VAL A 159 13.51 9.50 -12.99
C VAL A 159 12.77 8.94 -11.76
N GLY A 160 12.91 9.57 -10.59
CA GLY A 160 12.20 9.14 -9.39
C GLY A 160 10.68 9.32 -9.44
N ALA A 161 10.17 10.30 -10.21
CA ALA A 161 8.74 10.44 -10.45
C ALA A 161 8.21 9.26 -11.28
N LEU A 162 8.94 8.86 -12.34
CA LEU A 162 8.60 7.70 -13.16
C LEU A 162 8.65 6.40 -12.36
N LEU A 163 9.69 6.23 -11.53
CA LEU A 163 9.80 5.08 -10.63
C LEU A 163 8.64 5.02 -9.63
N THR A 164 8.17 6.16 -9.13
CA THR A 164 7.03 6.21 -8.22
C THR A 164 5.75 5.75 -8.91
N VAL A 165 5.45 6.27 -10.10
CA VAL A 165 4.26 5.87 -10.87
C VAL A 165 4.34 4.40 -11.27
N GLY A 166 5.52 3.92 -11.67
CA GLY A 166 5.75 2.50 -11.95
C GLY A 166 5.51 1.63 -10.72
N SER A 167 6.02 2.04 -9.55
CA SER A 167 5.76 1.33 -8.28
C SER A 167 4.28 1.29 -7.94
N ALA A 168 3.55 2.39 -8.13
CA ALA A 168 2.11 2.49 -7.87
C ALA A 168 1.30 1.54 -8.76
N ALA A 169 1.70 1.36 -10.02
CA ALA A 169 1.05 0.44 -10.94
C ALA A 169 1.32 -1.04 -10.61
N VAL A 170 2.54 -1.36 -10.17
CA VAL A 170 2.94 -2.75 -9.83
C VAL A 170 2.42 -3.17 -8.47
N TRP A 171 2.30 -2.24 -7.53
CA TRP A 171 1.78 -2.50 -6.18
C TRP A 171 0.25 -2.58 -6.12
N GLY A 172 -0.41 -1.92 -7.08
CA GLY A 172 -1.86 -1.77 -7.18
C GLY A 172 -2.63 -3.02 -7.62
#